data_AF-A0A175W382-F1
#
_entry.id   AF-A0A175W382-F1
#
_cell.length_a   1.000
_cell.length_b   1.000
_cell.length_c   1.000
_cell.angle_alpha   90.00
_cell.angle_beta   90.00
_cell.angle_gamma   90.00
#
_symmetry.space_group_name_H-M   'P 1'
#
loop_
_entity.id
_entity.type
_entity.pdbx_description
1 polymer ?
#
loop_
_entity_poly.entity_id
_entity_poly.type
_entity_poly.pdbx_seq_one_letter_code
_entity_poly.pdbx_strand_id
1 'polypeptide(L)'
;MSRGPCTAPSELKKLHPLGKSPVVSITPHGASEPIVLAESGFIVQYLCDHFPKGKALVPRRWKDGQEGQLGGEAEEWMCYQYLLHYIEGSFMFTMVLSFILSGMQGPNLSGAGIMLGYPLIAGKGGTFAMGAWAKGPFKETSPKLHAYIERLSEEAGWKRSVRKIEEVEGSFSILPTTKL
;
A
#
# COMPACT_ATOMS: atom_id res chain seq x y z
N MET A 1 26.12 10.77 0.92
CA MET A 1 24.91 10.89 0.08
C MET A 1 23.70 11.02 0.99
N SER A 2 23.10 12.21 1.10
CA SER A 2 21.97 12.46 2.01
C SER A 2 20.67 11.86 1.46
N ARG A 3 20.27 10.70 1.98
CA ARG A 3 18.92 10.17 1.73
C ARG A 3 17.97 10.81 2.75
N GLY A 4 17.32 11.91 2.35
CA GLY A 4 16.19 12.46 3.11
C GLY A 4 15.00 11.49 3.14
N PRO A 5 14.03 11.65 4.06
CA PRO A 5 12.91 10.72 4.18
C PRO A 5 12.01 10.79 2.93
N CYS A 6 11.59 9.64 2.42
CA CYS A 6 10.72 9.51 1.22
C CYS A 6 11.36 9.99 -0.10
N THR A 7 12.67 9.84 -0.23
CA THR A 7 13.46 10.28 -1.40
C THR A 7 13.46 9.24 -2.51
N ALA A 8 12.49 9.34 -3.43
CA ALA A 8 12.76 8.88 -4.78
C ALA A 8 14.07 9.53 -5.28
N PRO A 9 15.02 8.77 -5.85
CA PRO A 9 16.21 9.31 -6.50
C PRO A 9 15.83 10.48 -7.41
N SER A 10 16.60 11.57 -7.39
CA SER A 10 16.32 12.75 -8.22
C SER A 10 16.23 12.40 -9.71
N GLU A 11 16.94 11.37 -10.14
CA GLU A 11 16.87 10.79 -11.49
C GLU A 11 15.47 10.25 -11.83
N LEU A 12 14.84 9.50 -10.92
CA LEU A 12 13.49 8.96 -11.15
C LEU A 12 12.42 10.05 -11.14
N LYS A 13 12.59 11.11 -10.32
CA LYS A 13 11.67 12.26 -10.33
C LYS A 13 11.73 13.06 -11.63
N LYS A 14 12.87 13.04 -12.34
CA LYS A 14 12.99 13.66 -13.67
C LYS A 14 12.24 12.88 -14.74
N LEU A 15 12.12 11.57 -14.58
CA LEU A 15 11.40 10.71 -15.52
C LEU A 15 9.90 10.73 -15.25
N HIS A 16 9.49 10.52 -14.00
CA HIS A 16 8.08 10.51 -13.60
C HIS A 16 7.90 11.33 -12.31
N PRO A 17 6.89 12.22 -12.21
CA PRO A 17 6.71 13.11 -11.06
C PRO A 17 6.66 12.39 -9.70
N LEU A 18 6.09 11.17 -9.67
CA LEU A 18 6.02 10.36 -8.45
C LEU A 18 7.37 9.75 -8.04
N GLY A 19 8.34 9.66 -8.96
CA GLY A 19 9.65 9.05 -8.73
C GLY A 19 9.59 7.58 -8.28
N LYS A 20 8.46 6.91 -8.54
CA LYS A 20 8.23 5.49 -8.22
C LYS A 20 8.87 4.61 -9.29
N SER A 21 9.10 3.34 -8.95
CA SER A 21 9.60 2.30 -9.85
C SER A 21 8.63 1.11 -9.77
N PRO A 22 8.39 0.38 -10.86
CA PRO A 22 9.02 0.48 -12.18
C PRO A 22 8.47 1.62 -13.05
N VAL A 23 9.36 2.20 -13.88
CA VAL A 23 9.04 3.17 -14.94
C VAL A 23 9.83 2.78 -16.18
N VAL A 24 9.20 2.83 -17.35
CA VAL A 24 9.83 2.50 -18.63
C VAL A 24 9.71 3.71 -19.56
N SER A 25 10.81 4.09 -20.22
CA SER A 25 10.78 5.07 -21.32
C SER A 25 10.98 4.38 -22.65
N ILE A 26 10.10 4.61 -23.61
CA ILE A 26 10.18 4.05 -24.96
C ILE A 26 10.33 5.20 -25.95
N THR A 27 11.35 5.15 -26.80
CA THR A 27 11.52 6.13 -27.89
C THR A 27 11.16 5.46 -29.21
N PRO A 28 10.00 5.77 -29.82
CA PRO A 28 9.63 5.24 -31.13
C PRO A 28 10.63 5.65 -32.22
N HIS A 29 10.78 4.82 -33.26
CA HIS A 29 11.59 5.18 -34.42
C HIS A 29 11.03 6.44 -35.09
N GLY A 30 11.85 7.49 -35.19
CA GLY A 30 11.49 8.77 -35.80
C GLY A 30 10.84 9.78 -34.86
N ALA A 31 10.54 9.42 -33.60
CA ALA A 31 10.06 10.37 -32.60
C ALA A 31 11.24 11.08 -31.91
N SER A 32 11.08 12.37 -31.63
CA SER A 32 12.06 13.17 -30.87
C SER A 32 11.92 13.01 -29.36
N GLU A 33 10.71 12.73 -28.88
CA GLU A 33 10.40 12.68 -27.45
C GLU A 33 10.10 11.25 -26.98
N PRO A 34 10.67 10.82 -25.84
CA PRO A 34 10.39 9.51 -25.26
C PRO A 34 9.01 9.47 -24.60
N ILE A 35 8.31 8.36 -24.77
CA ILE A 35 7.06 8.05 -24.06
C ILE A 35 7.43 7.44 -22.71
N VAL A 36 7.03 8.07 -21.61
CA VAL A 36 7.28 7.56 -20.25
C VAL A 36 6.03 6.87 -19.72
N LEU A 37 6.19 5.62 -19.30
CA LEU A 37 5.13 4.75 -18.79
C LEU A 37 5.41 4.39 -17.33
N ALA A 38 4.40 4.56 -16.48
CA ALA A 38 4.37 4.14 -15.10
C ALA A 38 3.16 3.23 -14.84
N GLU A 39 3.08 2.63 -13.65
CA GLU A 39 2.13 1.56 -13.29
C GLU A 39 2.40 0.25 -14.03
N SER A 40 2.58 -0.83 -13.27
CA SER A 40 3.14 -2.07 -13.81
C SER A 40 2.18 -2.77 -14.77
N GLY A 41 0.88 -2.76 -14.46
CA GLY A 41 -0.15 -3.25 -15.36
C GLY A 41 -0.18 -2.48 -16.69
N PHE A 42 -0.07 -1.15 -16.64
CA PHE A 42 -0.08 -0.31 -17.84
C PHE A 42 1.18 -0.49 -18.69
N ILE A 43 2.35 -0.58 -18.08
CA ILE A 43 3.61 -0.88 -18.78
C ILE A 43 3.48 -2.20 -19.54
N VAL A 44 3.02 -3.27 -18.89
CA VAL A 44 2.88 -4.59 -19.52
C VAL A 44 1.88 -4.52 -20.68
N GLN A 45 0.72 -3.91 -20.48
CA GLN A 45 -0.30 -3.78 -21.50
C GLN A 45 0.23 -3.00 -22.73
N TYR A 46 0.89 -1.87 -22.50
CA TYR A 46 1.45 -1.06 -23.58
C TYR A 46 2.48 -1.84 -24.41
N LEU A 47 3.36 -2.59 -23.75
CA LEU A 47 4.34 -3.45 -24.42
C LEU A 47 3.67 -4.55 -25.23
N CYS A 48 2.61 -5.17 -24.69
CA CYS A 48 1.88 -6.21 -25.39
C CYS A 48 1.18 -5.69 -26.67
N ASP A 49 0.59 -4.50 -26.60
CA ASP A 49 -0.18 -3.92 -27.71
C ASP A 49 0.71 -3.43 -28.87
N HIS A 50 1.89 -2.88 -28.56
CA HIS A 50 2.75 -2.20 -29.54
C HIS A 50 3.89 -3.05 -30.09
N PHE A 51 4.33 -4.09 -29.38
CA PHE A 51 5.44 -4.93 -29.84
C PHE A 51 4.92 -6.20 -30.53
N PRO A 52 5.49 -6.62 -31.69
CA PRO A 52 4.97 -7.73 -32.49
C PRO A 52 4.82 -9.05 -31.73
N LYS A 53 5.76 -9.35 -30.82
CA LYS A 53 5.73 -10.57 -29.99
C LYS A 53 4.72 -10.48 -28.84
N GLY A 54 4.30 -9.27 -28.46
CA GLY A 54 3.37 -9.01 -27.37
C GLY A 54 1.95 -9.49 -27.68
N LYS A 55 1.50 -9.32 -28.92
CA LYS A 55 0.18 -9.77 -29.37
C LYS A 55 -0.04 -11.29 -29.28
N ALA A 56 1.04 -12.07 -29.24
CA ALA A 56 0.97 -13.52 -29.04
C ALA A 56 0.76 -13.92 -27.56
N LEU A 57 1.00 -13.00 -26.62
CA LEU A 57 0.84 -13.24 -25.17
C LEU A 57 -0.54 -12.84 -24.65
N VAL A 58 -1.31 -12.06 -25.42
CA VAL A 58 -2.63 -11.58 -25.04
C VAL A 58 -3.69 -12.42 -25.76
N PRO A 59 -4.71 -12.94 -25.05
CA PRO A 59 -5.80 -13.68 -25.67
C PRO A 59 -6.62 -12.80 -26.63
N ARG A 60 -7.27 -13.43 -27.61
CA ARG A 60 -8.20 -12.75 -28.51
C ARG A 60 -9.32 -12.12 -27.70
N ARG A 61 -9.57 -10.82 -27.91
CA ARG A 61 -10.56 -10.07 -27.14
C ARG A 61 -12.00 -10.50 -27.38
N TRP A 62 -12.37 -10.74 -28.63
CA TRP A 62 -13.74 -11.00 -29.04
C TRP A 62 -13.94 -12.44 -29.47
N LYS A 63 -15.11 -13.00 -29.18
CA LYS A 63 -15.59 -14.22 -29.83
C LYS A 63 -15.85 -13.93 -31.31
N ASP A 64 -15.72 -14.96 -32.14
CA ASP A 64 -15.90 -14.83 -33.58
C ASP A 64 -17.29 -14.28 -33.92
N GLY A 65 -17.34 -13.17 -34.66
CA GLY A 65 -18.58 -12.51 -35.09
C GLY A 65 -19.28 -11.66 -34.01
N GLN A 66 -18.74 -11.55 -32.80
CA GLN A 66 -19.35 -10.79 -31.69
C GLN A 66 -18.57 -9.52 -31.32
N GLU A 67 -17.81 -8.97 -32.27
CA GLU A 67 -17.00 -7.78 -32.04
C GLU A 67 -17.86 -6.56 -31.65
N GLY A 68 -17.51 -5.92 -30.54
CA GLY A 68 -18.19 -4.71 -30.07
C GLY A 68 -19.56 -4.94 -29.43
N GLN A 69 -20.02 -6.19 -29.35
CA GLN A 69 -21.28 -6.54 -28.69
C GLN A 69 -21.04 -6.71 -27.18
N LEU A 70 -21.98 -6.25 -26.35
CA LEU A 70 -21.91 -6.42 -24.89
C LEU A 70 -21.89 -7.92 -24.54
N GLY A 71 -20.83 -8.39 -23.87
CA GLY A 71 -20.66 -9.81 -23.56
C GLY A 71 -20.12 -10.65 -24.73
N GLY A 72 -19.77 -9.99 -25.84
CA GLY A 72 -19.08 -10.59 -26.98
C GLY A 72 -17.61 -10.89 -26.69
N GLU A 73 -17.08 -10.43 -25.56
CA GLU A 73 -15.71 -10.72 -25.14
C GLU A 73 -15.50 -12.22 -24.88
N ALA A 74 -14.34 -12.72 -25.28
CA ALA A 74 -13.90 -14.07 -25.00
C ALA A 74 -13.62 -14.24 -23.49
N GLU A 75 -13.90 -15.42 -22.95
CA GLU A 75 -13.73 -15.71 -21.52
C GLU A 75 -12.27 -15.58 -21.09
N GLU A 76 -11.35 -16.03 -21.94
CA GLU A 76 -9.90 -15.95 -21.73
C GLU A 76 -9.43 -14.50 -21.63
N TRP A 77 -10.01 -13.60 -22.44
CA TRP A 77 -9.70 -12.17 -22.37
C TRP A 77 -10.24 -11.52 -21.10
N MET A 78 -11.45 -11.89 -20.69
CA MET A 78 -12.02 -11.43 -19.43
C MET A 78 -11.17 -11.87 -18.23
N CYS A 79 -10.70 -13.11 -18.23
CA CYS A 79 -9.78 -13.64 -17.22
C CYS A 79 -8.44 -12.88 -17.21
N TYR A 80 -7.85 -12.65 -18.39
CA TYR A 80 -6.64 -11.84 -18.53
C TYR A 80 -6.80 -10.43 -17.95
N GLN A 81 -7.88 -9.73 -18.30
CA GLN A 81 -8.16 -8.39 -17.79
C GLN A 81 -8.40 -8.37 -16.29
N TYR A 82 -9.16 -9.34 -15.78
CA TYR A 82 -9.39 -9.47 -14.34
C TYR A 82 -8.07 -9.64 -13.58
N LEU A 83 -7.19 -10.52 -14.06
CA LEU A 83 -5.90 -10.76 -13.42
C LEU A 83 -5.01 -9.52 -13.43
N LEU A 84 -4.99 -8.78 -14.55
CA LEU A 84 -4.20 -7.55 -14.66
C LEU A 84 -4.60 -6.52 -13.59
N HIS A 85 -5.90 -6.38 -13.31
CA HIS A 85 -6.40 -5.46 -12.28
C HIS A 85 -6.39 -6.03 -10.86
N TYR A 86 -6.54 -7.36 -10.71
CA TYR A 86 -6.61 -8.02 -9.41
C TYR A 86 -5.32 -7.85 -8.61
N ILE A 87 -4.16 -7.92 -9.30
CA ILE A 87 -2.85 -7.82 -8.68
C ILE A 87 -2.64 -6.47 -8.02
N GLU A 88 -2.90 -5.37 -8.73
CA GLU A 88 -2.72 -4.00 -8.20
C GLU A 88 -3.87 -3.58 -7.27
N GLY A 89 -5.08 -4.11 -7.47
CA GLY A 89 -6.23 -3.85 -6.60
C GLY A 89 -6.23 -4.70 -5.34
N SER A 90 -7.05 -5.75 -5.34
CA SER A 90 -7.37 -6.54 -4.15
C SER A 90 -6.17 -7.29 -3.57
N PHE A 91 -5.27 -7.78 -4.41
CA PHE A 91 -4.14 -8.58 -3.95
C PHE A 91 -3.07 -7.73 -3.26
N MET A 92 -2.71 -6.57 -3.82
CA MET A 92 -1.75 -5.66 -3.22
C MET A 92 -2.14 -5.29 -1.78
N PHE A 93 -3.41 -4.97 -1.54
CA PHE A 93 -3.90 -4.67 -0.19
C PHE A 93 -3.67 -5.84 0.78
N THR A 94 -3.98 -7.06 0.35
CA THR A 94 -3.79 -8.27 1.15
C THR A 94 -2.32 -8.52 1.46
N MET A 95 -1.44 -8.32 0.48
CA MET A 95 0.02 -8.38 0.65
C MET A 95 0.53 -7.34 1.64
N VAL A 96 0.07 -6.09 1.54
CA VAL A 96 0.47 -5.01 2.45
C VAL A 96 0.04 -5.33 3.88
N LEU A 97 -1.22 -5.76 4.08
CA LEU A 97 -1.70 -6.17 5.41
C LEU A 97 -0.91 -7.36 5.96
N SER A 98 -0.63 -8.36 5.12
CA SER A 98 0.20 -9.51 5.49
C SER A 98 1.58 -9.07 5.95
N PHE A 99 2.26 -8.19 5.21
CA PHE A 99 3.57 -7.68 5.60
C PHE A 99 3.53 -6.83 6.87
N ILE A 100 2.48 -6.03 7.07
CA ILE A 100 2.28 -5.27 8.31
C ILE A 100 2.17 -6.24 9.49
N LEU A 101 1.30 -7.25 9.40
CA LEU A 101 1.08 -8.24 10.45
C LEU A 101 2.32 -9.10 10.71
N SER A 102 3.01 -9.56 9.65
CA SER A 102 4.28 -10.27 9.76
C SER A 102 5.36 -9.41 10.42
N GLY A 103 5.41 -8.11 10.08
CA GLY A 103 6.32 -7.15 10.70
C GLY A 103 6.04 -6.90 12.18
N MET A 104 4.82 -7.16 12.67
CA MET A 104 4.47 -7.04 14.09
C MET A 104 4.90 -8.26 14.93
N GLN A 105 5.09 -9.42 14.29
CA GLN A 105 5.49 -10.66 14.98
C GLN A 105 6.98 -10.68 15.36
N GLY A 106 7.78 -9.73 14.87
CA GLY A 106 9.20 -9.62 15.17
C GLY A 106 9.51 -9.12 16.59
N PRO A 107 10.71 -9.42 17.13
CA PRO A 107 11.14 -8.93 18.44
C PRO A 107 11.40 -7.41 18.43
N ASN A 108 11.73 -6.84 17.27
CA ASN A 108 12.10 -5.44 17.12
C ASN A 108 10.95 -4.59 16.58
N LEU A 109 11.01 -3.28 16.87
CA LEU A 109 10.13 -2.28 16.29
C LEU A 109 10.32 -2.22 14.77
N SER A 110 9.31 -2.64 14.02
CA SER A 110 9.28 -2.53 12.56
C SER A 110 8.61 -1.23 12.11
N GLY A 111 8.80 -0.84 10.84
CA GLY A 111 8.08 0.29 10.25
C GLY A 111 6.55 0.14 10.35
N ALA A 112 6.05 -1.10 10.32
CA ALA A 112 4.64 -1.43 10.57
C ALA A 112 4.22 -1.06 12.00
N GLY A 113 5.05 -1.34 13.00
CA GLY A 113 4.81 -0.94 14.39
C GLY A 113 4.79 0.57 14.59
N ILE A 114 5.63 1.32 13.85
CA ILE A 114 5.61 2.79 13.84
C ILE A 114 4.30 3.30 13.22
N MET A 115 3.91 2.76 12.07
CA MET A 115 2.66 3.14 11.37
C MET A 115 1.42 2.84 12.21
N LEU A 116 1.38 1.69 12.88
CA LEU A 116 0.24 1.26 13.67
C LEU A 116 0.27 1.74 15.13
N GLY A 117 1.35 2.40 15.58
CA GLY A 117 1.53 2.78 16.98
C GLY A 117 0.39 3.64 17.52
N TYR A 118 0.05 4.72 16.82
CA TYR A 118 -1.03 5.62 17.23
C TYR A 118 -2.39 4.91 17.29
N PRO A 119 -2.89 4.26 16.22
CA PRO A 119 -4.17 3.54 16.28
C PRO A 119 -4.21 2.42 17.33
N LEU A 120 -3.12 1.67 17.52
CA LEU A 120 -3.10 0.56 18.48
C LEU A 120 -3.11 1.04 19.93
N ILE A 121 -2.34 2.10 20.25
CA ILE A 121 -2.32 2.69 21.59
C ILE A 121 -3.66 3.40 21.87
N ALA A 122 -4.25 4.07 20.86
CA ALA A 122 -5.61 4.61 20.94
C ALA A 122 -6.63 3.53 21.28
N GLY A 123 -6.55 2.40 20.59
CA GLY A 123 -7.44 1.27 20.78
C GLY A 123 -7.43 0.77 22.21
N LYS A 124 -6.27 0.72 22.88
CA LYS A 124 -6.14 0.22 24.26
C LYS A 124 -7.09 0.91 25.24
N GLY A 125 -7.27 2.23 25.12
CA GLY A 125 -8.20 3.00 25.95
C GLY A 125 -9.61 3.14 25.37
N GLY A 126 -9.75 3.00 24.06
CA GLY A 126 -11.02 3.18 23.33
C GLY A 126 -11.66 1.87 22.89
N THR A 127 -11.57 1.58 21.59
CA THR A 127 -12.27 0.44 20.94
C THR A 127 -11.95 -0.91 21.55
N PHE A 128 -10.72 -1.13 22.03
CA PHE A 128 -10.34 -2.35 22.73
C PHE A 128 -10.90 -2.41 24.15
N ALA A 129 -11.05 -1.29 24.84
CA ALA A 129 -11.66 -1.26 26.17
C ALA A 129 -13.19 -1.43 26.11
N MET A 130 -13.84 -0.88 25.08
CA MET A 130 -15.31 -0.87 24.95
C MET A 130 -15.91 -2.14 24.30
N GLY A 131 -15.11 -2.92 23.58
CA GLY A 131 -15.59 -4.13 22.91
C GLY A 131 -15.94 -5.27 23.87
N ALA A 132 -17.02 -5.99 23.57
CA ALA A 132 -17.26 -7.32 24.16
C ALA A 132 -16.38 -8.34 23.43
N TRP A 133 -15.27 -8.74 24.03
CA TRP A 133 -14.35 -9.69 23.41
C TRP A 133 -14.64 -11.12 23.85
N ALA A 134 -14.32 -12.06 22.96
CA ALA A 134 -14.67 -13.47 23.12
C ALA A 134 -14.18 -14.11 24.43
N LYS A 135 -13.12 -13.59 25.06
CA LYS A 135 -12.55 -14.11 26.31
C LYS A 135 -12.53 -13.10 27.45
N GLY A 136 -13.42 -12.09 27.45
CA GLY A 136 -13.48 -11.08 28.51
C GLY A 136 -12.75 -9.77 28.13
N PRO A 137 -12.10 -9.06 29.07
CA PRO A 137 -11.32 -7.86 28.76
C PRO A 137 -10.32 -8.08 27.62
N PHE A 138 -10.02 -7.04 26.84
CA PHE A 138 -9.12 -7.15 25.67
C PHE A 138 -7.76 -7.80 25.99
N LYS A 139 -7.19 -7.46 27.16
CA LYS A 139 -5.93 -8.04 27.65
C LYS A 139 -5.98 -9.58 27.73
N GLU A 140 -7.11 -10.14 28.13
CA GLU A 140 -7.31 -11.58 28.27
C GLU A 140 -7.62 -12.24 26.91
N THR A 141 -8.33 -11.53 26.02
CA THR A 141 -8.60 -12.02 24.67
C THR A 141 -7.35 -12.05 23.79
N SER A 142 -6.49 -11.03 23.89
CA SER A 142 -5.31 -10.86 23.03
C SER A 142 -4.07 -10.44 23.83
N PRO A 143 -3.52 -11.32 24.69
CA PRO A 143 -2.42 -10.98 25.60
C PRO A 143 -1.15 -10.56 24.87
N LYS A 144 -0.84 -11.21 23.74
CA LYS A 144 0.34 -10.88 22.91
C LYS A 144 0.24 -9.48 22.32
N LEU A 145 -0.96 -9.10 21.82
CA LEU A 145 -1.18 -7.78 21.26
C LEU A 145 -1.13 -6.71 22.35
N HIS A 146 -1.71 -6.97 23.53
CA HIS A 146 -1.58 -6.06 24.66
C HIS A 146 -0.12 -5.86 25.07
N ALA A 147 0.67 -6.92 25.21
CA ALA A 147 2.10 -6.82 25.54
C ALA A 147 2.88 -6.04 24.47
N TYR A 148 2.53 -6.22 23.20
CA TYR A 148 3.10 -5.46 22.09
C TYR A 148 2.77 -3.96 22.20
N ILE A 149 1.52 -3.61 22.52
CA ILE A 149 1.10 -2.21 22.72
C ILE A 149 1.86 -1.56 23.89
N GLU A 150 2.05 -2.28 25.00
CA GLU A 150 2.87 -1.76 26.12
C GLU A 150 4.29 -1.45 25.65
N ARG A 151 4.92 -2.41 24.97
CA ARG A 151 6.27 -2.23 24.44
C ARG A 151 6.36 -1.02 23.50
N LEU A 152 5.38 -0.84 22.61
CA LEU A 152 5.31 0.33 21.72
C LEU A 152 5.25 1.66 22.49
N SER A 153 4.49 1.71 23.58
CA SER A 153 4.37 2.91 24.41
C SER A 153 5.65 3.25 25.19
N GLU A 154 6.53 2.26 25.39
CA GLU A 154 7.80 2.44 26.09
C GLU A 154 8.95 2.88 25.17
N GLU A 155 8.80 2.70 23.85
CA GLU A 155 9.81 3.06 22.86
C GLU A 155 10.22 4.53 22.96
N ALA A 156 11.53 4.78 22.89
CA ALA A 156 12.08 6.13 22.99
C ALA A 156 11.54 7.05 21.88
N GLY A 157 11.28 6.49 20.69
CA GLY A 157 10.67 7.22 19.58
C GLY A 157 9.26 7.71 19.89
N TRP A 158 8.43 6.85 20.50
CA TRP A 158 7.07 7.20 20.91
C TRP A 158 7.08 8.32 21.95
N LYS A 159 7.87 8.17 23.01
CA LYS A 159 8.01 9.17 24.08
C LYS A 159 8.46 10.53 23.55
N ARG A 160 9.39 10.55 22.57
CA ARG A 160 9.78 11.79 21.90
C ARG A 160 8.63 12.42 21.12
N SER A 161 7.83 11.60 20.43
CA SER A 161 6.67 12.08 19.68
C SER A 161 5.60 12.69 20.59
N VAL A 162 5.28 12.03 21.70
CA VAL A 162 4.35 12.53 22.71
C VAL A 162 4.81 13.87 23.28
N ARG A 163 6.08 13.97 23.71
CA ARG A 163 6.66 15.23 24.20
C ARG A 163 6.59 16.34 23.17
N LYS A 164 6.86 16.03 21.89
CA LYS A 164 6.78 17.01 20.81
C LYS A 164 5.36 17.53 20.61
N ILE A 165 4.37 16.66 20.72
CA ILE A 165 2.96 17.06 20.64
C ILE A 165 2.58 17.92 21.85
N GLU A 166 3.00 17.55 23.05
CA GLU A 166 2.78 18.36 24.26
C GLU A 166 3.45 19.75 24.16
N GLU A 167 4.63 19.84 23.56
CA GLU A 167 5.29 21.13 23.30
C GLU A 167 4.51 22.02 22.32
N VAL A 168 3.83 21.45 21.33
CA VAL A 168 3.12 22.19 20.28
C VAL A 168 1.67 22.52 20.67
N GLU A 169 0.97 21.55 21.26
CA GLU A 169 -0.46 21.62 21.55
C GLU A 169 -0.76 21.87 23.05
N GLY A 170 0.26 21.83 23.91
CA GLY A 170 0.15 21.96 25.38
C GLY A 170 -0.30 20.68 26.09
N SER A 171 -0.98 19.77 25.41
CA SER A 171 -1.41 18.49 25.98
C SER A 171 -1.47 17.41 24.90
N PHE A 172 -1.09 16.19 25.25
CA PHE A 172 -1.29 15.03 24.41
C PHE A 172 -2.60 14.32 24.75
N SER A 173 -3.47 14.18 23.76
CA SER A 173 -4.63 13.28 23.84
C SER A 173 -4.70 12.45 22.57
N ILE A 174 -4.86 11.13 22.73
CA ILE A 174 -5.00 10.22 21.60
C ILE A 174 -6.41 10.31 21.00
N LEU A 175 -7.39 10.67 21.82
CA LEU A 175 -8.74 10.93 21.36
C LEU A 175 -8.92 12.43 21.13
N PRO A 176 -9.65 12.85 20.09
CA PRO A 176 -9.98 14.25 19.89
C PRO A 176 -10.71 14.77 21.14
N THR A 177 -10.08 15.71 21.83
CA THR A 177 -10.72 16.45 22.91
C THR A 177 -11.42 17.63 22.25
N THR A 178 -12.75 17.58 22.19
CA THR A 178 -13.54 18.70 21.71
C THR A 178 -13.32 19.87 22.67
N LYS A 179 -12.55 20.88 22.27
CA LYS A 179 -12.64 22.21 22.87
C LYS A 179 -13.94 22.81 22.36
N LEU A 180 -15.00 22.64 23.14
CA LEU A 180 -16.23 23.42 22.98
C LEU A 180 -15.95 24.89 23.32
#